data_AF-A0A1V4Z2A4-F1
#
_entry.id   AF-A0A1V4Z2A4-F1
#
_cell.length_a   1.000
_cell.length_b   1.000
_cell.length_c   1.000
_cell.angle_alpha   90.00
_cell.angle_beta   90.00
_cell.angle_gamma   90.00
#
_symmetry.space_group_name_H-M   'P 1'
#
loop_
_entity.id
_entity.type
_entity.pdbx_description
1 polymer ?
#
loop_
_entity_poly.entity_id
_entity_poly.type
_entity_poly.pdbx_seq_one_letter_code
_entity_poly.pdbx_strand_id
1 'polypeptide(L)'
;MEKQNVKELKEMIGSEAQQIIAYADGFESHSAKDEQALTDILSMLKNINAAIVRIEESHQKRLQLSRELARALEEMEMDSKKFAEKHVKKTPT
;
A
#
# COMPACT_ATOMS: atom_id res chain seq x y z
N MET A 1 -12.34 4.05 12.78
CA MET A 1 -10.91 4.35 12.56
C MET A 1 -10.79 4.95 11.17
N GLU A 2 -10.37 6.20 11.05
CA GLU A 2 -10.06 6.80 9.75
C GLU A 2 -8.89 6.04 9.11
N LYS A 3 -9.05 5.65 7.84
CA LYS A 3 -7.95 5.07 7.07
C LYS A 3 -7.00 6.21 6.70
N GLN A 4 -5.90 6.36 7.43
CA GLN A 4 -4.80 7.25 7.03
C GLN A 4 -4.41 6.99 5.57
N ASN A 5 -4.18 8.07 4.82
CA ASN A 5 -3.85 7.98 3.40
C ASN A 5 -2.42 7.43 3.21
N VAL A 6 -2.19 6.63 2.17
CA VAL A 6 -0.86 6.11 1.81
C VAL A 6 0.18 7.23 1.66
N LYS A 7 -0.24 8.41 1.20
CA LYS A 7 0.63 9.59 1.11
C LYS A 7 1.15 10.02 2.48
N GLU A 8 0.25 10.17 3.45
CA GLU A 8 0.58 10.58 4.83
C GLU A 8 1.49 9.54 5.51
N LEU A 9 1.24 8.25 5.27
CA LEU A 9 2.10 7.18 5.79
C LEU A 9 3.53 7.25 5.23
N LYS A 10 3.69 7.59 3.95
CA LYS A 10 5.02 7.76 3.33
C LYS A 10 5.75 9.00 3.86
N GLU A 11 5.04 10.11 4.06
CA GLU A 11 5.60 11.32 4.66
C GLU A 11 6.06 11.06 6.09
N MET A 12 5.26 10.34 6.89
CA MET A 12 5.62 9.91 8.23
C MET A 12 6.88 9.03 8.24
N ILE A 13 6.96 8.01 7.36
CA ILE A 13 8.16 7.17 7.24
C ILE A 13 9.40 8.01 6.93
N GLY A 14 9.29 8.97 6.01
CA GLY A 14 10.39 9.85 5.65
C GLY A 14 10.87 10.70 6.84
N SER A 15 9.92 11.27 7.60
CA SER A 15 10.23 12.07 8.78
C SER A 15 10.89 11.24 9.89
N GLU A 16 10.35 10.06 10.21
CA GLU A 16 10.92 9.19 11.25
C GLU A 16 12.31 8.67 10.83
N ALA A 17 12.50 8.32 9.56
CA ALA A 17 13.82 7.91 9.04
C ALA A 17 14.86 9.03 9.17
N GLN A 18 14.49 10.28 8.87
CA GLN A 18 15.39 11.43 9.04
C GLN A 18 15.76 11.66 10.51
N GLN A 19 14.79 11.52 11.43
CA GLN A 19 15.05 11.63 12.87
C GLN A 19 16.01 10.55 13.35
N ILE A 20 15.84 9.29 12.92
CA ILE A 20 16.75 8.19 13.25
C ILE A 20 18.19 8.49 12.78
N ILE A 21 18.36 8.99 11.55
CA ILE A 21 19.68 9.37 11.02
C ILE A 21 20.32 10.46 11.88
N ALA A 22 19.55 11.50 12.22
CA ALA A 22 20.05 12.60 13.06
C ALA A 22 20.52 12.12 14.45
N TYR A 23 19.84 11.14 15.04
CA TYR A 23 20.28 10.52 16.31
C TYR A 23 21.53 9.66 16.13
N ALA A 24 21.64 8.91 15.02
CA ALA A 24 22.81 8.07 14.75
C ALA A 24 24.08 8.88 14.52
N ASP A 25 23.98 10.05 13.87
CA ASP A 25 25.12 10.93 13.58
C ASP A 25 25.72 11.59 14.84
N GLY A 26 24.94 11.70 15.93
CA GLY A 26 25.35 12.32 17.20
C GLY A 26 25.60 11.35 18.34
N PHE A 27 25.63 10.04 18.07
CA PHE A 27 25.61 9.00 19.09
C PHE A 27 26.98 8.82 19.77
N GLU A 28 27.04 9.03 21.08
CA GLU A 28 28.20 8.67 21.91
C GLU A 28 27.81 7.50 22.82
N SER A 29 28.36 6.30 22.58
CA SER A 29 28.06 5.18 23.46
C SER A 29 28.47 5.54 24.90
N HIS A 30 27.55 5.34 25.86
CA HIS A 30 27.73 5.47 27.33
C HIS A 30 27.07 6.68 28.04
N SER A 31 26.23 7.50 27.39
CA SER A 31 25.40 8.48 28.11
C SER A 31 23.95 8.03 28.31
N ALA A 32 23.30 8.48 29.39
CA ALA A 32 21.86 8.22 29.62
C ALA A 32 20.96 8.86 28.56
N LYS A 33 21.44 9.89 27.84
CA LYS A 33 20.72 10.48 26.72
C LYS A 33 20.67 9.53 25.52
N ASP A 34 21.70 8.71 25.35
CA ASP A 34 21.79 7.73 24.27
C ASP A 34 20.89 6.51 24.53
N GLU A 35 20.68 6.12 25.79
CA GLU A 35 19.71 5.07 26.15
C GLU A 35 18.26 5.50 25.83
N GLN A 36 17.91 6.76 26.11
CA GLN A 36 16.61 7.30 25.71
C GLN A 36 16.51 7.41 24.18
N ALA A 37 17.57 7.87 23.50
CA ALA A 37 17.60 7.95 22.05
C ALA A 37 17.40 6.57 21.40
N LEU A 38 18.00 5.50 21.95
CA LEU A 38 17.78 4.12 21.49
C LEU A 38 16.31 3.68 21.64
N THR A 39 15.68 4.06 22.75
CA THR A 39 14.25 3.78 22.99
C THR A 39 13.37 4.50 21.97
N ASP A 40 13.69 5.76 21.67
CA ASP A 40 12.96 6.57 20.69
C ASP A 40 13.16 6.04 19.26
N ILE A 41 14.40 5.67 18.88
CA ILE A 41 14.72 5.00 17.61
C ILE A 41 13.93 3.71 17.47
N LEU A 42 13.87 2.87 18.51
CA LEU A 42 13.11 1.63 18.48
C LEU A 42 11.61 1.89 18.27
N SER A 43 11.08 2.94 18.89
CA SER A 43 9.68 3.35 18.72
C SER A 43 9.40 3.80 17.28
N MET A 44 10.26 4.67 16.72
CA MET A 44 10.17 5.11 15.33
C MET A 44 10.28 3.93 14.35
N LEU A 45 11.21 3.00 14.55
CA LEU A 45 11.30 1.81 13.70
C LEU A 45 10.03 0.95 13.72
N LYS A 46 9.38 0.82 14.88
CA LYS A 46 8.08 0.12 14.99
C LYS A 46 6.97 0.84 14.23
N ASN A 47 6.94 2.17 14.28
CA ASN A 47 5.97 2.99 13.56
C ASN A 47 6.17 2.88 12.04
N ILE A 48 7.41 3.03 11.56
CA ILE A 48 7.79 2.80 10.16
C ILE A 48 7.31 1.41 9.70
N ASN A 49 7.63 0.36 10.47
CA ASN A 49 7.24 -1.00 10.11
C ASN A 49 5.71 -1.15 10.01
N ALA A 50 4.96 -0.62 10.98
CA ALA A 50 3.50 -0.66 10.95
C ALA A 50 2.91 0.09 9.74
N ALA A 51 3.50 1.22 9.35
CA ALA A 51 3.08 1.96 8.17
C ALA A 51 3.38 1.21 6.86
N ILE A 52 4.55 0.57 6.74
CA ILE A 52 4.89 -0.27 5.59
C ILE A 52 3.87 -1.41 5.44
N VAL A 53 3.53 -2.11 6.54
CA VAL A 53 2.53 -3.19 6.52
C VAL A 53 1.17 -2.68 6.01
N ARG A 54 0.70 -1.51 6.48
CA ARG A 54 -0.57 -0.93 6.02
C ARG A 54 -0.55 -0.56 4.54
N ILE A 55 0.59 -0.05 4.04
CA ILE A 55 0.76 0.26 2.62
C ILE A 55 0.70 -1.02 1.78
N GLU A 56 1.35 -2.08 2.24
CA GLU A 56 1.36 -3.38 1.56
C GLU A 56 -0.03 -4.03 1.53
N GLU A 57 -0.76 -4.03 2.65
CA GLU A 57 -2.15 -4.50 2.68
C GLU A 57 -3.05 -3.72 1.70
N SER A 58 -2.83 -2.40 1.60
CA SER A 58 -3.53 -1.55 0.64
C SER A 58 -3.17 -1.90 -0.80
N HIS A 59 -1.90 -2.25 -1.06
CA HIS A 59 -1.45 -2.72 -2.37
C HIS A 59 -2.08 -4.07 -2.75
N GLN A 60 -2.08 -5.05 -1.84
CA GLN A 60 -2.70 -6.35 -2.06
C GLN A 60 -4.20 -6.22 -2.36
N LYS A 61 -4.92 -5.36 -1.62
CA LYS A 61 -6.34 -5.05 -1.90
C LYS A 61 -6.54 -4.47 -3.30
N ARG A 62 -5.68 -3.55 -3.75
CA ARG A 62 -5.74 -3.01 -5.12
C ARG A 62 -5.47 -4.08 -6.17
N LEU A 63 -4.51 -4.98 -5.95
CA LEU A 63 -4.24 -6.10 -6.85
C LEU A 63 -5.44 -7.05 -6.97
N GLN A 64 -6.08 -7.37 -5.85
CA GLN A 64 -7.29 -8.20 -5.84
C GLN A 64 -8.40 -7.55 -6.67
N LEU A 65 -8.73 -6.28 -6.41
CA LEU A 65 -9.75 -5.55 -7.15
C LEU A 65 -9.43 -5.46 -8.65
N SER A 66 -8.15 -5.26 -9.00
CA SER A 66 -7.72 -5.25 -10.40
C SER A 66 -7.95 -6.59 -11.09
N ARG A 67 -7.73 -7.71 -10.39
CA ARG A 67 -8.00 -9.06 -10.94
C ARG A 67 -9.50 -9.32 -11.09
N GLU A 68 -10.30 -8.88 -10.12
CA GLU A 68 -11.77 -8.97 -10.19
C GLU A 68 -12.32 -8.16 -11.36
N LEU A 69 -11.80 -6.94 -11.56
CA LEU A 69 -12.16 -6.11 -12.71
C LEU A 69 -11.78 -6.75 -14.04
N ALA A 70 -10.58 -7.34 -14.15
CA ALA A 70 -10.14 -8.02 -15.38
C ALA A 70 -11.07 -9.19 -15.73
N ARG A 71 -11.47 -10.00 -14.75
CA ARG A 71 -12.45 -11.08 -14.96
C ARG A 71 -13.80 -10.56 -15.43
N ALA A 72 -14.31 -9.51 -14.79
CA ALA A 72 -15.59 -8.91 -15.18
C ALA A 72 -15.55 -8.37 -16.62
N LEU A 73 -14.41 -7.78 -17.04
CA LEU A 73 -14.21 -7.33 -18.42
C LEU A 73 -14.22 -8.50 -19.41
N GLU A 74 -13.49 -9.58 -19.11
CA GLU A 74 -13.48 -10.80 -19.94
C GLU A 74 -14.88 -11.40 -20.10
N GLU A 75 -15.64 -11.49 -19.00
CA GLU A 75 -17.03 -11.98 -19.02
C GLU A 75 -17.93 -11.09 -19.89
N MET A 76 -17.84 -9.77 -19.74
CA MET A 76 -18.59 -8.82 -20.56
C MET A 76 -18.22 -8.91 -22.05
N GLU A 77 -16.94 -9.07 -22.38
CA GLU A 77 -16.49 -9.25 -23.76
C GLU A 77 -17.05 -10.54 -24.37
N MET A 78 -17.04 -11.65 -23.63
CA MET A 78 -17.63 -12.91 -24.09
C MET A 78 -19.13 -12.77 -24.30
N ASP A 79 -19.85 -12.14 -23.37
CA ASP A 79 -21.30 -11.98 -23.48
C ASP A 79 -21.69 -11.04 -24.62
N SER A 80 -20.89 -9.99 -24.87
CA SER A 80 -21.03 -9.13 -26.04
C SER A 80 -20.86 -9.91 -27.35
N LYS A 81 -19.84 -10.78 -27.45
CA LYS A 81 -19.64 -11.67 -28.61
C LYS A 81 -20.83 -12.62 -28.81
N LYS A 82 -21.28 -13.31 -27.76
CA LYS A 82 -22.46 -14.21 -27.82
C LYS A 82 -23.72 -13.47 -28.24
N PHE A 83 -23.90 -12.23 -27.76
CA PHE A 83 -25.03 -11.39 -28.13
C PHE A 83 -24.99 -11.09 -29.64
N ALA A 84 -23.85 -10.61 -30.15
CA ALA A 84 -23.68 -10.33 -31.57
C ALA A 84 -23.99 -11.57 -32.45
N GLU A 85 -23.45 -12.74 -32.09
CA GLU A 85 -23.69 -13.99 -32.82
C GLU A 85 -25.17 -14.41 -32.87
N LYS A 86 -25.91 -14.22 -31.77
CA LYS A 86 -27.35 -14.52 -31.70
C LYS A 86 -28.20 -13.59 -32.57
N HIS A 87 -27.77 -12.34 -32.74
CA HIS A 87 -28.51 -11.35 -33.52
C HIS A 87 -28.15 -11.35 -35.01
N VAL A 88 -26.92 -11.75 -35.38
CA VAL A 88 -26.53 -11.96 -36.79
C VAL A 88 -27.25 -13.16 -37.41
N LYS A 89 -27.54 -14.21 -36.63
CA LYS A 89 -28.28 -15.40 -37.11
C LYS A 89 -29.80 -15.21 -37.23
N LYS A 90 -30.34 -14.06 -36.83
CA LYS A 90 -31.78 -13.78 -36.79
C LYS A 90 -32.26 -12.80 -37.85
N THR A 91 -31.42 -12.34 -38.78
CA THR A 91 -31.87 -11.56 -39.93
C THR A 91 -32.32 -12.52 -41.03
N PRO A 92 -33.62 -12.69 -41.29
CA PRO A 92 -34.10 -13.47 -42.43
C PRO A 92 -33.99 -12.56 -43.65
N THR A 93 -33.14 -12.93 -44.62
CA THR A 93 -33.31 -12.50 -46.02
C THR A 93 -34.57 -13.10 -46.62
#